data_AF-A0A7S2LC85-F1
#
_entry.id   AF-A0A7S2LC85-F1
#
_cell.length_a   1.000
_cell.length_b   1.000
_cell.length_c   1.000
_cell.angle_alpha   90.00
_cell.angle_beta   90.00
_cell.angle_gamma   90.00
#
_symmetry.space_group_name_H-M   'P 1'
#
loop_
_entity.id
_entity.type
_entity.pdbx_description
1 polymer ?
#
loop_
_entity_poly.entity_id
_entity_poly.type
_entity_poly.pdbx_seq_one_letter_code
_entity_poly.pdbx_strand_id
1 'polypeptide(L)'
;MPANRTHQYARETAASTLLSGVHDRERREERDIDKVDLQRARRYGMKEDGKKGREKYTYGGVVFIYDPRRNVAITSWKIGEASKRSGTNVTTPIMLEKHKFESKEQKKEMKYQHKRLTLLLNEEEGKSQWTSHSVLIIDMSGSMRADDVNGARCRSDGVWMSLARDYVKDLLTKGLRGPNDLISIVAMKEEAEVIIKCEPTSWTLYNKLIELREWRKLKPSGHGFYLPAIAKAEELLTYNTSASCALSLLFFSDGKPSDPKPDHPVIVSNMGKLASKFGRRLSVSCIGMAEKSADFSTLEDMVEEAKQYGSIASFGKPSLDADSLSHIISGLASSLTTSRTEMTELRTGELRQVRMDIVREKLHTLDSEGTWKNYAVDDESRYVWNFWAWTFNGRRTGDFVEILSRRCMRCYSEDGLQSCPVCNAAFVCRGCFREGDAFANHRASNNGVECECGSLLRRVTTGSLQYKDEEQLPSFCIAVKDQAFGEGAERIVRKVRFLDPANGDYIGPVMVAKESRFAGEYHSQMAYHKNFMRTQDIAASFGRRFNDALDEAEKYFNAASQAFIRGLPRILFIEPMVVELIENGVEKNILIERYLVGDYK
;
A
#
# COMPACT_ATOMS: atom_id res chain seq x y z
N MET A 1 -16.57 -30.76 -35.31
CA MET A 1 -17.31 -31.60 -34.35
C MET A 1 -16.36 -32.60 -33.73
N PRO A 2 -16.22 -32.64 -32.39
CA PRO A 2 -15.74 -33.84 -31.72
C PRO A 2 -16.70 -34.23 -30.59
N ALA A 3 -17.59 -35.17 -30.89
CA ALA A 3 -18.27 -36.00 -29.89
C ALA A 3 -17.42 -37.26 -29.71
N ASN A 4 -16.87 -37.48 -28.50
CA ASN A 4 -16.49 -38.79 -27.92
C ASN A 4 -15.40 -38.71 -26.82
N ARG A 5 -15.50 -37.76 -25.87
CA ARG A 5 -14.75 -37.88 -24.59
C ARG A 5 -15.63 -38.00 -23.35
N THR A 6 -16.92 -37.73 -23.45
CA THR A 6 -17.88 -37.82 -22.35
C THR A 6 -18.29 -39.25 -21.99
N HIS A 7 -18.28 -40.20 -22.94
CA HIS A 7 -18.72 -41.58 -22.68
C HIS A 7 -17.68 -42.50 -22.02
N GLN A 8 -16.39 -42.17 -22.10
CA GLN A 8 -15.34 -43.06 -21.59
C GLN A 8 -15.20 -43.03 -20.06
N TYR A 9 -15.51 -41.88 -19.42
CA TYR A 9 -15.45 -41.72 -17.96
C TYR A 9 -16.72 -42.15 -17.20
N ALA A 10 -17.85 -42.31 -17.90
CA ALA A 10 -19.09 -42.82 -17.31
C ALA A 10 -18.99 -44.32 -16.94
N ARG A 11 -18.07 -45.07 -17.57
CA ARG A 11 -17.92 -46.52 -17.34
C ARG A 11 -17.12 -46.88 -16.09
N GLU A 12 -16.22 -46.03 -15.60
CA GLU A 12 -15.41 -46.35 -14.40
C GLU A 12 -16.14 -46.15 -13.06
N THR A 13 -17.28 -45.45 -13.04
CA THR A 13 -18.07 -45.20 -11.81
C THR A 13 -19.17 -46.24 -11.54
N ALA A 14 -19.47 -47.12 -12.49
CA ALA A 14 -20.48 -48.17 -12.37
C ALA A 14 -20.08 -49.30 -11.39
N ALA A 15 -18.80 -49.42 -11.02
CA ALA A 15 -18.28 -50.50 -10.17
C ALA A 15 -18.47 -50.28 -8.65
N SER A 16 -19.06 -49.15 -8.21
CA SER A 16 -19.27 -48.89 -6.78
C SER A 16 -20.58 -49.51 -6.28
N THR A 17 -20.46 -50.52 -5.40
CA THR A 17 -21.53 -51.20 -4.63
C THR A 17 -22.14 -50.29 -3.55
N LEU A 18 -22.57 -49.09 -3.93
CA LEU A 18 -23.32 -48.21 -3.05
C LEU A 18 -24.77 -48.69 -2.94
N LEU A 19 -25.17 -49.05 -1.72
CA LEU A 19 -26.53 -49.45 -1.39
C LEU A 19 -27.36 -48.18 -1.07
N SER A 20 -28.51 -48.02 -1.72
CA SER A 20 -29.52 -47.04 -1.31
C SER A 20 -30.58 -47.75 -0.47
N GLY A 21 -30.90 -47.20 0.70
CA GLY A 21 -32.05 -47.63 1.47
C GLY A 21 -33.33 -47.38 0.68
N VAL A 22 -34.42 -48.08 1.05
CA VAL A 22 -35.73 -47.94 0.40
C VAL A 22 -36.17 -46.47 0.38
N HIS A 23 -36.09 -45.80 1.53
CA HIS A 23 -36.45 -44.39 1.66
C HIS A 23 -35.57 -43.44 0.81
N ASP A 24 -34.26 -43.66 0.71
CA ASP A 24 -33.42 -42.83 -0.18
C ASP A 24 -33.80 -43.01 -1.65
N ARG A 25 -34.09 -44.25 -2.07
CA ARG A 25 -34.48 -44.55 -3.44
C ARG A 25 -35.78 -43.84 -3.81
N GLU A 26 -36.80 -43.94 -2.96
CA GLU A 26 -38.07 -43.25 -3.13
C GLU A 26 -37.87 -41.73 -3.21
N ARG A 27 -37.09 -41.14 -2.30
CA ARG A 27 -36.80 -39.69 -2.34
C ARG A 27 -36.05 -39.25 -3.59
N ARG A 28 -35.15 -40.08 -4.11
CA ARG A 28 -34.41 -39.78 -5.33
C ARG A 28 -35.30 -39.83 -6.57
N GLU A 29 -36.19 -40.80 -6.65
CA GLU A 29 -37.20 -40.91 -7.70
C GLU A 29 -38.21 -39.76 -7.65
N GLU A 30 -38.72 -39.40 -6.46
CA GLU A 30 -39.63 -38.27 -6.26
C GLU A 30 -39.02 -36.92 -6.68
N ARG A 31 -37.70 -36.78 -6.61
CA ARG A 31 -36.99 -35.49 -6.71
C ARG A 31 -36.06 -35.39 -7.90
N ASP A 32 -36.05 -36.39 -8.78
CA ASP A 32 -35.17 -36.45 -9.95
C ASP A 32 -33.69 -36.28 -9.55
N ILE A 33 -33.20 -37.18 -8.69
CA ILE A 33 -31.81 -37.22 -8.23
C ILE A 33 -31.18 -38.56 -8.63
N ASP A 34 -30.10 -38.52 -9.41
CA ASP A 34 -29.49 -39.73 -9.91
C ASP A 34 -28.62 -40.43 -8.85
N LYS A 35 -28.48 -41.75 -8.98
CA LYS A 35 -27.55 -42.53 -8.13
C LYS A 35 -26.10 -42.07 -8.34
N VAL A 36 -25.75 -41.61 -9.54
CA VAL A 36 -24.41 -41.07 -9.84
C VAL A 36 -24.11 -39.82 -9.02
N ASP A 37 -25.12 -39.04 -8.64
CA ASP A 37 -24.93 -37.84 -7.83
C ASP A 37 -24.53 -38.18 -6.39
N LEU A 38 -25.02 -39.29 -5.84
CA LEU A 38 -24.55 -39.81 -4.54
C LEU A 38 -23.08 -40.22 -4.61
N GLN A 39 -22.65 -40.87 -5.70
CA GLN A 39 -21.25 -41.25 -5.89
C GLN A 39 -20.36 -40.00 -6.01
N ARG A 40 -20.79 -39.01 -6.81
CA ARG A 40 -20.11 -37.72 -6.95
C ARG A 40 -20.07 -36.97 -5.62
N ALA A 41 -21.16 -36.93 -4.86
CA ALA A 41 -21.22 -36.29 -3.55
C ALA A 41 -20.28 -36.96 -2.53
N ARG A 42 -20.16 -38.29 -2.54
CA ARG A 42 -19.17 -38.99 -1.69
C ARG A 42 -17.73 -38.74 -2.12
N ARG A 43 -17.49 -38.57 -3.43
CA ARG A 43 -16.13 -38.40 -3.96
C ARG A 43 -15.64 -36.96 -3.91
N TYR A 44 -16.53 -36.00 -4.16
CA TYR A 44 -16.22 -34.59 -4.40
C TYR A 44 -17.01 -33.63 -3.50
N GLY A 45 -18.09 -34.11 -2.87
CA GLY A 45 -18.97 -33.28 -2.06
C GLY A 45 -18.39 -32.89 -0.71
N MET A 46 -19.01 -31.87 -0.13
CA MET A 46 -18.72 -31.41 1.23
C MET A 46 -19.26 -32.41 2.24
N LYS A 47 -18.37 -33.01 3.04
CA LYS A 47 -18.71 -33.96 4.09
C LYS A 47 -18.92 -33.22 5.42
N GLU A 48 -20.03 -33.49 6.08
CA GLU A 48 -20.39 -32.98 7.39
C GLU A 48 -20.80 -34.13 8.31
N ASP A 49 -20.54 -33.98 9.61
CA ASP A 49 -21.04 -34.95 10.59
C ASP A 49 -22.54 -34.77 10.79
N GLY A 50 -23.28 -35.86 10.62
CA GLY A 50 -24.71 -35.95 10.83
C GLY A 50 -25.06 -36.55 12.19
N LYS A 51 -26.35 -36.48 12.55
CA LYS A 51 -26.85 -37.09 13.79
C LYS A 51 -26.66 -38.62 13.76
N LYS A 52 -26.37 -39.20 14.94
CA LYS A 52 -26.26 -40.66 15.16
C LYS A 52 -25.14 -41.35 14.34
N GLY A 53 -24.00 -40.68 14.15
CA GLY A 53 -22.85 -41.25 13.43
C GLY A 53 -23.06 -41.39 11.92
N ARG A 54 -24.03 -40.67 11.37
CA ARG A 54 -24.27 -40.54 9.93
C ARG A 54 -23.42 -39.42 9.37
N GLU A 55 -23.21 -39.43 8.07
CA GLU A 55 -22.47 -38.43 7.34
C GLU A 55 -23.41 -37.71 6.39
N LYS A 56 -23.30 -36.39 6.30
CA LYS A 56 -24.04 -35.56 5.35
C LYS A 56 -23.09 -35.14 4.24
N TYR A 57 -23.43 -35.45 3.00
CA TYR A 57 -22.71 -35.00 1.82
C TYR A 57 -23.53 -33.95 1.09
N THR A 58 -22.91 -32.83 0.72
CA THR A 58 -23.55 -31.78 -0.10
C THR A 58 -22.74 -31.58 -1.38
N TYR A 59 -23.37 -31.71 -2.54
CA TYR A 59 -22.71 -31.53 -3.85
C TYR A 59 -23.74 -31.21 -4.93
N GLY A 60 -23.44 -30.22 -5.77
CA GLY A 60 -24.30 -29.83 -6.91
C GLY A 60 -25.75 -29.57 -6.50
N GLY A 61 -25.97 -28.82 -5.43
CA GLY A 61 -27.31 -28.49 -4.91
C GLY A 61 -28.05 -29.65 -4.24
N VAL A 62 -27.45 -30.84 -4.13
CA VAL A 62 -28.08 -32.02 -3.53
C VAL A 62 -27.41 -32.39 -2.21
N VAL A 63 -28.23 -32.72 -1.21
CA VAL A 63 -27.79 -33.25 0.07
C VAL A 63 -28.11 -34.74 0.14
N PHE A 64 -27.16 -35.52 0.62
CA PHE A 64 -27.30 -36.93 0.95
C PHE A 64 -26.99 -37.16 2.42
N ILE A 65 -27.80 -37.96 3.11
CA ILE A 65 -27.50 -38.50 4.42
C ILE A 65 -27.10 -39.96 4.25
N TYR A 66 -25.90 -40.28 4.68
CA TYR A 66 -25.25 -41.57 4.46
C TYR A 66 -24.87 -42.20 5.80
N ASP A 67 -25.15 -43.49 5.96
CA ASP A 67 -24.74 -44.27 7.12
C ASP A 67 -23.48 -45.08 6.77
N PRO A 68 -22.30 -44.68 7.28
CA PRO A 68 -21.05 -45.36 6.96
C PRO A 68 -20.98 -46.78 7.54
N ARG A 69 -21.70 -47.09 8.62
CA ARG A 69 -21.68 -48.42 9.25
C ARG A 69 -22.41 -49.45 8.40
N ARG A 70 -23.49 -49.01 7.76
CA ARG A 70 -24.31 -49.86 6.87
C ARG A 70 -23.92 -49.72 5.40
N ASN A 71 -23.02 -48.80 5.08
CA ASN A 71 -22.66 -48.42 3.71
C ASN A 71 -23.91 -48.07 2.85
N VAL A 72 -24.88 -47.36 3.46
CA VAL A 72 -26.21 -47.10 2.90
C VAL A 72 -26.57 -45.62 2.93
N ALA A 73 -27.07 -45.08 1.81
CA ALA A 73 -27.75 -43.78 1.81
C ALA A 73 -29.15 -43.89 2.42
N ILE A 74 -29.48 -42.99 3.34
CA ILE A 74 -30.70 -42.97 4.15
C ILE A 74 -31.77 -42.07 3.53
N THR A 75 -31.37 -40.90 3.04
CA THR A 75 -32.26 -39.94 2.39
C THR A 75 -31.44 -38.93 1.60
N SER A 76 -32.11 -38.26 0.65
CA SER A 76 -31.52 -37.17 -0.13
C SER A 76 -32.55 -36.10 -0.46
N TRP A 77 -32.11 -34.85 -0.66
CA TRP A 77 -32.97 -33.74 -1.06
C TRP A 77 -32.20 -32.65 -1.81
N LYS A 78 -32.89 -31.89 -2.64
CA LYS A 78 -32.38 -30.68 -3.30
C LYS A 78 -32.46 -29.48 -2.33
N ILE A 79 -31.43 -28.64 -2.27
CA ILE A 79 -31.43 -27.41 -1.47
C ILE A 79 -32.10 -26.30 -2.30
N GLY A 80 -33.21 -25.75 -1.80
CA GLY A 80 -33.99 -24.68 -2.46
C GLY A 80 -34.88 -25.19 -3.60
N GLU A 81 -35.45 -24.26 -4.38
CA GLU A 81 -35.65 -24.57 -5.80
C GLU A 81 -34.25 -24.87 -6.31
N ALA A 82 -33.91 -26.13 -6.57
CA ALA A 82 -32.71 -26.42 -7.34
C ALA A 82 -32.89 -25.62 -8.62
N SER A 83 -32.23 -24.45 -8.68
CA SER A 83 -32.29 -23.61 -9.84
C SER A 83 -31.91 -24.53 -10.99
N LYS A 84 -32.38 -24.24 -12.19
CA LYS A 84 -31.95 -24.93 -13.40
C LYS A 84 -30.42 -24.77 -13.66
N ARG A 85 -29.62 -24.37 -12.65
CA ARG A 85 -28.20 -23.99 -12.62
C ARG A 85 -27.59 -24.16 -11.21
N SER A 86 -27.67 -25.34 -10.56
CA SER A 86 -26.78 -25.62 -9.41
C SER A 86 -25.33 -25.56 -9.89
N GLY A 87 -24.59 -24.57 -9.38
CA GLY A 87 -23.46 -23.92 -10.05
C GLY A 87 -22.09 -24.59 -9.86
N THR A 88 -22.01 -25.88 -10.18
CA THR A 88 -20.80 -26.38 -10.81
C THR A 88 -21.14 -26.73 -12.25
N ASN A 89 -20.90 -25.80 -13.19
CA ASN A 89 -20.95 -26.14 -14.63
C ASN A 89 -19.95 -27.27 -14.98
N VAL A 90 -19.02 -27.57 -14.08
CA VAL A 90 -18.05 -28.67 -14.20
C VAL A 90 -18.45 -29.80 -13.24
N THR A 91 -18.49 -31.03 -13.74
CA THR A 91 -18.85 -32.24 -12.98
C THR A 91 -17.84 -32.62 -11.88
N THR A 92 -16.68 -31.95 -11.81
CA THR A 92 -15.55 -32.27 -10.94
C THR A 92 -14.87 -30.98 -10.45
N PRO A 93 -14.80 -30.71 -9.14
CA PRO A 93 -14.05 -29.57 -8.61
C PRO A 93 -12.55 -29.78 -8.77
N ILE A 94 -11.78 -28.69 -8.75
CA ILE A 94 -10.32 -28.75 -8.78
C ILE A 94 -9.84 -29.38 -7.47
N MET A 95 -9.20 -30.54 -7.60
CA MET A 95 -8.63 -31.28 -6.48
C MET A 95 -7.21 -30.79 -6.24
N LEU A 96 -6.92 -30.40 -5.01
CA LEU A 96 -5.57 -30.02 -4.59
C LEU A 96 -4.96 -31.17 -3.80
N GLU A 97 -3.80 -31.66 -4.26
CA GLU A 97 -3.03 -32.63 -3.51
C GLU A 97 -2.19 -31.96 -2.43
N LYS A 98 -2.15 -32.57 -1.25
CA LYS A 98 -1.17 -32.21 -0.23
C LYS A 98 0.24 -32.42 -0.78
N HIS A 99 1.15 -31.53 -0.41
CA HIS A 99 2.56 -31.71 -0.70
C HIS A 99 3.05 -32.99 -0.04
N LYS A 100 3.59 -33.90 -0.86
CA LYS A 100 4.13 -35.20 -0.42
C LYS A 100 5.58 -34.99 -0.04
N PHE A 101 5.90 -35.30 1.21
CA PHE A 101 7.27 -35.38 1.69
C PHE A 101 7.82 -36.77 1.36
N GLU A 102 9.11 -36.83 1.01
CA GLU A 102 9.83 -38.04 0.64
C GLU A 102 9.84 -39.07 1.77
N SER A 103 9.86 -38.60 3.03
CA SER A 103 9.83 -39.46 4.21
C SER A 103 9.01 -38.86 5.36
N LYS A 104 8.66 -39.70 6.34
CA LYS A 104 8.00 -39.25 7.57
C LYS A 104 8.92 -38.33 8.38
N GLU A 105 10.22 -38.58 8.32
CA GLU A 105 11.29 -37.83 8.97
C GLU A 105 11.37 -36.44 8.37
N GLN A 106 11.43 -36.31 7.04
CA GLN A 106 11.41 -35.01 6.35
C GLN A 106 10.15 -34.21 6.69
N LYS A 107 8.98 -34.86 6.74
CA LYS A 107 7.73 -34.21 7.16
C LYS A 107 7.81 -33.67 8.60
N LYS A 108 8.39 -34.44 9.54
CA LYS A 108 8.57 -33.99 10.92
C LYS A 108 9.54 -32.82 10.99
N GLU A 109 10.64 -32.90 10.25
CA GLU A 109 11.66 -31.85 10.19
C GLU A 109 11.09 -30.56 9.62
N MET A 110 10.40 -30.60 8.48
CA MET A 110 9.78 -29.42 7.87
C MET A 110 8.72 -28.78 8.78
N LYS A 111 7.99 -29.57 9.57
CA LYS A 111 7.07 -29.05 10.58
C LYS A 111 7.80 -28.40 11.75
N TYR A 112 8.91 -29.01 12.20
CA TYR A 112 9.74 -28.46 13.26
C TYR A 112 10.36 -27.13 12.82
N GLN A 113 10.96 -27.08 11.63
CA GLN A 113 11.53 -25.87 11.04
C GLN A 113 10.48 -24.78 10.86
N HIS A 114 9.30 -25.10 10.33
CA HIS A 114 8.20 -24.14 10.22
C HIS A 114 7.82 -23.54 11.57
N LYS A 115 7.66 -24.38 12.61
CA LYS A 115 7.32 -23.92 13.96
C LYS A 115 8.45 -23.07 14.57
N ARG A 116 9.71 -23.50 14.41
CA ARG A 116 10.88 -22.77 14.89
C ARG A 116 10.99 -21.40 14.23
N LEU A 117 10.89 -21.33 12.91
CA LEU A 117 10.90 -20.06 12.16
C LEU A 117 9.73 -19.16 12.55
N THR A 118 8.54 -19.73 12.77
CA THR A 118 7.39 -18.96 13.27
C THR A 118 7.72 -18.31 14.61
N LEU A 119 8.35 -19.02 15.55
CA LEU A 119 8.73 -18.45 16.84
C LEU A 119 9.79 -17.35 16.66
N LEU A 120 10.88 -17.65 15.97
CA LEU A 120 12.00 -16.72 15.75
C LEU A 120 11.56 -15.43 15.05
N LEU A 121 10.77 -15.53 13.98
CA LEU A 121 10.31 -14.35 13.24
C LEU A 121 9.30 -13.51 14.03
N ASN A 122 8.62 -14.09 15.02
CA ASN A 122 7.67 -13.35 15.86
C ASN A 122 8.31 -12.73 17.12
N GLU A 123 9.58 -13.02 17.39
CA GLU A 123 10.41 -12.29 18.36
C GLU A 123 10.78 -10.90 17.81
N GLU A 124 11.08 -9.94 18.69
CA GLU A 124 11.35 -8.55 18.29
C GLU A 124 12.53 -8.42 17.32
N GLU A 125 13.61 -9.18 17.53
CA GLU A 125 14.76 -9.19 16.61
C GLU A 125 14.40 -9.78 15.24
N GLY A 126 13.56 -10.83 15.22
CA GLY A 126 13.13 -11.51 13.99
C GLY A 126 12.16 -10.68 13.14
N LYS A 127 11.40 -9.76 13.75
CA LYS A 127 10.46 -8.88 13.04
C LYS A 127 11.14 -8.01 11.98
N SER A 128 12.39 -7.62 12.20
CA SER A 128 13.18 -6.86 11.22
C SER A 128 13.42 -7.61 9.91
N GLN A 129 13.40 -8.95 9.94
CA GLN A 129 13.69 -9.81 8.80
C GLN A 129 12.48 -10.06 7.89
N TRP A 130 11.30 -9.58 8.27
CA TRP A 130 10.08 -9.77 7.48
C TRP A 130 10.22 -9.08 6.14
N THR A 131 9.97 -9.80 5.06
CA THR A 131 9.94 -9.22 3.70
C THR A 131 8.54 -8.75 3.35
N SER A 132 7.52 -9.49 3.80
CA SER A 132 6.12 -9.10 3.66
C SER A 132 5.24 -9.71 4.75
N HIS A 133 4.09 -9.06 4.99
CA HIS A 133 3.04 -9.59 5.85
C HIS A 133 1.69 -9.44 5.17
N SER A 134 1.05 -10.58 4.88
CA SER A 134 -0.29 -10.66 4.30
C SER A 134 -1.29 -11.01 5.39
N VAL A 135 -2.30 -10.16 5.58
CA VAL A 135 -3.47 -10.44 6.41
C VAL A 135 -4.65 -10.78 5.50
N LEU A 136 -5.19 -11.99 5.66
CA LEU A 136 -6.29 -12.50 4.86
C LEU A 136 -7.55 -12.54 5.74
N ILE A 137 -8.54 -11.71 5.46
CA ILE A 137 -9.86 -11.80 6.05
C ILE A 137 -10.72 -12.68 5.13
N ILE A 138 -11.20 -13.80 5.66
CA ILE A 138 -12.00 -14.76 4.91
C ILE A 138 -13.39 -14.85 5.54
N ASP A 139 -14.39 -14.45 4.78
CA ASP A 139 -15.79 -14.66 5.12
C ASP A 139 -16.10 -16.15 5.27
N MET A 140 -16.51 -16.51 6.48
CA MET A 140 -16.95 -17.83 6.88
C MET A 140 -18.40 -17.78 7.40
N SER A 141 -19.22 -16.87 6.87
CA SER A 141 -20.66 -16.82 7.10
C SER A 141 -21.40 -17.96 6.39
N GLY A 142 -22.69 -18.12 6.69
CA GLY A 142 -23.52 -19.18 6.11
C GLY A 142 -23.69 -19.09 4.58
N SER A 143 -23.70 -17.87 4.02
CA SER A 143 -23.89 -17.63 2.58
C SER A 143 -22.68 -18.08 1.74
N MET A 144 -21.50 -18.14 2.34
CA MET A 144 -20.27 -18.65 1.71
C MET A 144 -20.29 -20.17 1.43
N ARG A 145 -21.39 -20.86 1.76
CA ARG A 145 -21.67 -22.25 1.40
C ARG A 145 -22.37 -22.40 0.05
N ALA A 146 -22.78 -21.31 -0.60
CA ALA A 146 -23.37 -21.35 -1.93
C ALA A 146 -22.42 -22.03 -2.92
N ASP A 147 -22.98 -22.90 -3.76
CA ASP A 147 -22.30 -23.73 -4.74
C ASP A 147 -22.42 -23.13 -6.14
N ASP A 148 -22.07 -21.85 -6.26
CA ASP A 148 -22.16 -21.07 -7.49
C ASP A 148 -20.80 -20.71 -8.10
N VAL A 149 -19.69 -21.21 -7.54
CA VAL A 149 -18.34 -21.00 -8.05
C VAL A 149 -17.88 -22.19 -8.88
N ASN A 150 -17.69 -21.96 -10.18
CA ASN A 150 -17.24 -22.97 -11.11
C ASN A 150 -15.81 -23.45 -10.79
N GLY A 151 -15.62 -24.77 -10.72
CA GLY A 151 -14.35 -25.40 -10.36
C GLY A 151 -14.12 -25.56 -8.85
N ALA A 152 -15.02 -25.07 -8.00
CA ALA A 152 -14.98 -25.22 -6.55
C ALA A 152 -16.23 -25.94 -6.00
N ARG A 153 -16.17 -26.41 -4.76
CA ARG A 153 -17.32 -27.05 -4.08
C ARG A 153 -18.35 -26.03 -3.59
N CYS A 154 -17.89 -24.84 -3.26
CA CYS A 154 -18.67 -23.67 -2.84
C CYS A 154 -17.78 -22.42 -2.86
N ARG A 155 -18.32 -21.24 -2.55
CA ARG A 155 -17.57 -19.97 -2.50
C ARG A 155 -16.35 -20.05 -1.58
N SER A 156 -16.52 -20.47 -0.33
CA SER A 156 -15.38 -20.58 0.60
C SER A 156 -14.36 -21.63 0.16
N ASP A 157 -14.79 -22.73 -0.48
CA ASP A 157 -13.88 -23.71 -1.08
C ASP A 157 -13.03 -23.08 -2.18
N GLY A 158 -13.64 -22.22 -3.01
CA GLY A 158 -12.95 -21.45 -4.04
C GLY A 158 -11.87 -20.54 -3.44
N VAL A 159 -12.18 -19.82 -2.35
CA VAL A 159 -11.21 -18.97 -1.64
C VAL A 159 -10.02 -19.80 -1.13
N TRP A 160 -10.28 -20.88 -0.38
CA TRP A 160 -9.20 -21.73 0.16
C TRP A 160 -8.36 -22.37 -0.93
N MET A 161 -8.99 -22.80 -2.02
CA MET A 161 -8.31 -23.40 -3.16
C MET A 161 -7.38 -22.39 -3.83
N SER A 162 -7.87 -21.19 -4.16
CA SER A 162 -7.05 -20.19 -4.86
C SER A 162 -5.95 -19.62 -3.95
N LEU A 163 -6.19 -19.49 -2.64
CA LEU A 163 -5.13 -19.15 -1.68
C LEU A 163 -4.03 -20.22 -1.62
N ALA A 164 -4.41 -21.51 -1.49
CA ALA A 164 -3.43 -22.58 -1.42
C ALA A 164 -2.64 -22.74 -2.74
N ARG A 165 -3.35 -22.71 -3.88
CA ARG A 165 -2.76 -22.90 -5.21
C ARG A 165 -1.95 -21.68 -5.64
N ASP A 166 -2.59 -20.53 -5.76
CA ASP A 166 -2.03 -19.38 -6.48
C ASP A 166 -1.23 -18.47 -5.55
N TYR A 167 -1.67 -18.30 -4.31
CA TYR A 167 -1.01 -17.40 -3.36
C TYR A 167 0.15 -18.05 -2.60
N VAL A 168 0.13 -19.37 -2.42
CA VAL A 168 1.19 -20.10 -1.69
C VAL A 168 1.99 -21.00 -2.62
N LYS A 169 1.37 -22.04 -3.20
CA LYS A 169 2.10 -23.06 -3.97
C LYS A 169 2.83 -22.49 -5.18
N ASP A 170 2.16 -21.70 -6.00
CA ASP A 170 2.75 -21.17 -7.23
C ASP A 170 3.90 -20.20 -6.93
N LEU A 171 3.75 -19.36 -5.90
CA LEU A 171 4.79 -18.40 -5.52
C LEU A 171 5.98 -19.07 -4.84
N LEU A 172 5.76 -20.13 -4.05
CA LEU A 172 6.83 -20.97 -3.50
C LEU A 172 7.59 -21.70 -4.61
N THR A 173 6.86 -22.28 -5.57
CA THR A 173 7.47 -23.04 -6.68
C THR A 173 8.30 -22.12 -7.58
N LYS A 174 7.86 -20.87 -7.78
CA LYS A 174 8.60 -19.85 -8.55
C LYS A 174 9.71 -19.16 -7.75
N GLY A 175 9.86 -19.45 -6.46
CA GLY A 175 10.85 -18.78 -5.59
C GLY A 175 10.56 -17.29 -5.35
N LEU A 176 9.33 -16.83 -5.61
CA LEU A 176 8.93 -15.42 -5.44
C LEU A 176 8.58 -15.10 -3.98
N ARG A 177 8.17 -16.12 -3.22
CA ARG A 177 7.95 -16.06 -1.77
C ARG A 177 8.82 -17.05 -1.04
N GLY A 178 9.21 -16.68 0.17
CA GLY A 178 10.06 -17.47 1.04
C GLY A 178 9.61 -17.46 2.50
N PRO A 179 10.46 -17.95 3.41
CA PRO A 179 10.14 -18.07 4.83
C PRO A 179 9.93 -16.72 5.53
N ASN A 180 10.45 -15.62 4.98
CA ASN A 180 10.29 -14.28 5.55
C ASN A 180 9.00 -13.57 5.10
N ASP A 181 8.24 -14.18 4.18
CA ASP A 181 6.92 -13.71 3.79
C ASP A 181 5.88 -14.37 4.70
N LEU A 182 5.24 -13.58 5.55
CA LEU A 182 4.33 -14.08 6.57
C LEU A 182 2.87 -13.94 6.16
N ILE A 183 2.06 -14.91 6.58
CA ILE A 183 0.61 -14.91 6.38
C ILE A 183 -0.09 -14.97 7.73
N SER A 184 -1.11 -14.15 7.89
CA SER A 184 -2.10 -14.26 8.96
C SER A 184 -3.49 -14.39 8.34
N ILE A 185 -4.35 -15.20 8.95
CA ILE A 185 -5.70 -15.44 8.47
C ILE A 185 -6.69 -15.18 9.59
N VAL A 186 -7.65 -14.32 9.30
CA VAL A 186 -8.82 -14.01 10.12
C VAL A 186 -10.02 -14.70 9.50
N ALA A 187 -10.65 -15.60 10.24
CA ALA A 187 -11.95 -16.16 9.89
C ALA A 187 -13.03 -15.19 10.38
N MET A 188 -13.79 -14.61 9.45
CA MET A 188 -14.87 -13.68 9.74
C MET A 188 -16.18 -14.44 9.90
N LYS A 189 -16.76 -14.41 11.11
CA LYS A 189 -18.06 -15.00 11.44
C LYS A 189 -18.87 -14.02 12.31
N GLU A 190 -19.65 -14.54 13.25
CA GLU A 190 -20.27 -13.76 14.33
C GLU A 190 -19.21 -13.11 15.22
N GLU A 191 -18.09 -13.80 15.43
CA GLU A 191 -16.85 -13.25 15.95
C GLU A 191 -15.74 -13.40 14.91
N ALA A 192 -14.73 -12.53 14.97
CA ALA A 192 -13.53 -12.63 14.14
C ALA A 192 -12.43 -13.40 14.89
N GLU A 193 -11.99 -14.54 14.32
CA GLU A 193 -11.00 -15.43 14.92
C GLU A 193 -9.70 -15.45 14.09
N VAL A 194 -8.54 -15.26 14.74
CA VAL A 194 -7.24 -15.42 14.09
C VAL A 194 -6.85 -16.90 14.09
N ILE A 195 -7.00 -17.57 12.95
CA ILE A 195 -6.75 -19.02 12.83
C ILE A 195 -5.29 -19.36 12.44
N ILE A 196 -4.60 -18.39 11.82
CA ILE A 196 -3.19 -18.42 11.48
C ILE A 196 -2.64 -17.05 11.85
N LYS A 197 -1.57 -17.01 12.66
CA LYS A 197 -0.93 -15.77 13.09
C LYS A 197 0.53 -15.78 12.66
N CYS A 198 0.89 -14.86 11.77
CA CYS A 198 2.25 -14.57 11.34
C CYS A 198 3.08 -15.83 11.04
N GLU A 199 2.51 -16.77 10.28
CA GLU A 199 3.21 -18.00 9.91
C GLU A 199 3.99 -17.81 8.61
N PRO A 200 5.21 -18.38 8.50
CA PRO A 200 6.04 -18.27 7.31
C PRO A 200 5.44 -19.02 6.12
N THR A 201 5.59 -18.46 4.93
CA THR A 201 5.12 -19.11 3.71
C THR A 201 5.97 -20.36 3.43
N SER A 202 5.35 -21.53 3.51
CA SER A 202 6.03 -22.82 3.37
C SER A 202 5.09 -23.94 2.88
N TRP A 203 5.65 -25.09 2.52
CA TRP A 203 4.86 -26.30 2.22
C TRP A 203 4.07 -26.83 3.42
N THR A 204 4.50 -26.51 4.64
CA THR A 204 3.73 -26.79 5.86
C THR A 204 2.48 -25.93 5.93
N LEU A 205 2.61 -24.62 5.64
CA LEU A 205 1.46 -23.71 5.55
C LEU A 205 0.50 -24.11 4.43
N TYR A 206 1.02 -24.44 3.23
CA TYR A 206 0.22 -24.96 2.12
C TYR A 206 -0.66 -26.15 2.54
N ASN A 207 -0.06 -27.14 3.20
CA ASN A 207 -0.81 -28.31 3.70
C ASN A 207 -1.83 -27.94 4.79
N LYS A 208 -1.55 -26.92 5.61
CA LYS A 208 -2.50 -26.39 6.60
C LYS A 208 -3.71 -25.73 5.92
N LEU A 209 -3.52 -24.97 4.84
CA LEU A 209 -4.61 -24.39 4.05
C LEU A 209 -5.51 -25.47 3.43
N ILE A 210 -4.91 -26.55 2.90
CA ILE A 210 -5.68 -27.71 2.41
C ILE A 210 -6.50 -28.34 3.54
N GLU A 211 -5.99 -28.40 4.77
CA GLU A 211 -6.75 -28.93 5.90
C GLU A 211 -7.93 -28.03 6.32
N LEU A 212 -7.78 -26.71 6.21
CA LEU A 212 -8.86 -25.75 6.46
C LEU A 212 -9.98 -25.86 5.42
N ARG A 213 -9.62 -26.11 4.15
CA ARG A 213 -10.53 -26.37 3.04
C ARG A 213 -11.52 -27.52 3.33
N GLU A 214 -11.12 -28.50 4.15
CA GLU A 214 -11.91 -29.70 4.44
C GLU A 214 -13.01 -29.52 5.51
N TRP A 215 -13.18 -28.32 6.06
CA TRP A 215 -14.23 -27.96 7.04
C TRP A 215 -14.28 -28.82 8.32
N ARG A 216 -13.22 -29.59 8.62
CA ARG A 216 -13.18 -30.42 9.84
C ARG A 216 -13.10 -29.60 11.12
N LYS A 217 -12.48 -28.42 11.04
CA LYS A 217 -12.24 -27.52 12.18
C LYS A 217 -12.97 -26.20 12.03
N LEU A 218 -13.03 -25.66 10.82
CA LEU A 218 -13.61 -24.35 10.53
C LEU A 218 -14.59 -24.47 9.37
N LYS A 219 -15.88 -24.35 9.68
CA LYS A 219 -16.97 -24.43 8.72
C LYS A 219 -17.64 -23.07 8.57
N PRO A 220 -18.04 -22.66 7.34
CA PRO A 220 -18.84 -21.46 7.18
C PRO A 220 -20.22 -21.62 7.83
N SER A 221 -20.61 -20.66 8.67
CA SER A 221 -21.89 -20.67 9.39
C SER A 221 -22.18 -19.32 10.02
N GLY A 222 -23.46 -19.02 10.24
CA GLY A 222 -23.88 -17.83 10.98
C GLY A 222 -23.67 -16.54 10.17
N HIS A 223 -23.47 -15.46 10.90
CA HIS A 223 -23.26 -14.11 10.39
C HIS A 223 -21.79 -13.87 9.97
N GLY A 224 -21.55 -12.81 9.21
CA GLY A 224 -20.21 -12.33 8.86
C GLY A 224 -20.11 -10.84 9.15
N PHE A 225 -19.58 -10.47 10.32
CA PHE A 225 -19.41 -9.08 10.73
C PHE A 225 -18.03 -8.54 10.31
N TYR A 226 -18.02 -7.45 9.57
CA TYR A 226 -16.83 -6.82 9.04
C TYR A 226 -16.06 -6.05 10.11
N LEU A 227 -16.76 -5.34 11.00
CA LEU A 227 -16.10 -4.49 12.00
C LEU A 227 -15.12 -5.27 12.90
N PRO A 228 -15.49 -6.42 13.51
CA PRO A 228 -14.56 -7.22 14.29
C PRO A 228 -13.39 -7.75 13.46
N ALA A 229 -13.64 -8.11 12.18
CA ALA A 229 -12.61 -8.62 11.30
C ALA A 229 -11.57 -7.56 10.91
N ILE A 230 -12.02 -6.33 10.63
CA ILE A 230 -11.15 -5.18 10.34
C ILE A 230 -10.30 -4.83 11.58
N ALA A 231 -10.90 -4.85 12.78
CA ALA A 231 -10.15 -4.62 14.02
C ALA A 231 -9.04 -5.67 14.23
N LYS A 232 -9.32 -6.95 13.97
CA LYS A 232 -8.28 -8.00 14.01
C LYS A 232 -7.22 -7.83 12.94
N ALA A 233 -7.59 -7.36 11.75
CA ALA A 233 -6.59 -7.05 10.74
C ALA A 233 -5.69 -5.88 11.14
N GLU A 234 -6.22 -4.84 11.80
CA GLU A 234 -5.42 -3.76 12.36
C GLU A 234 -4.40 -4.27 13.40
N GLU A 235 -4.84 -5.08 14.37
CA GLU A 235 -3.96 -5.71 15.36
C GLU A 235 -2.81 -6.48 14.70
N LEU A 236 -3.11 -7.21 13.61
CA LEU A 236 -2.12 -8.00 12.89
C LEU A 236 -1.17 -7.12 12.06
N LEU A 237 -1.68 -6.17 11.28
CA LEU A 237 -0.86 -5.29 10.44
C LEU A 237 0.08 -4.40 11.26
N THR A 238 -0.32 -4.09 12.51
CA THR A 238 0.47 -3.29 13.44
C THR A 238 1.41 -4.12 14.32
N TYR A 239 1.33 -5.45 14.24
CA TYR A 239 2.12 -6.36 15.08
C TYR A 239 3.63 -6.22 14.87
N ASN A 240 4.04 -5.92 13.64
CA ASN A 240 5.43 -5.63 13.31
C ASN A 240 5.74 -4.12 13.38
N THR A 241 6.43 -3.74 14.44
CA THR A 241 6.87 -2.37 14.73
C THR A 241 8.14 -1.95 13.98
N SER A 242 8.90 -2.88 13.39
CA SER A 242 10.14 -2.57 12.65
C SER A 242 9.87 -1.77 11.37
N ALA A 243 8.64 -1.82 10.86
CA ALA A 243 8.21 -1.13 9.64
C ALA A 243 9.04 -1.42 8.37
N SER A 244 9.73 -2.57 8.33
CA SER A 244 10.66 -2.95 7.26
C SER A 244 10.07 -3.92 6.22
N CYS A 245 8.77 -4.19 6.25
CA CYS A 245 8.13 -5.19 5.37
C CYS A 245 6.95 -4.64 4.56
N ALA A 246 6.68 -5.17 3.38
CA ALA A 246 5.50 -4.81 2.59
C ALA A 246 4.22 -5.40 3.21
N LEU A 247 3.11 -4.65 3.21
CA LEU A 247 1.86 -5.06 3.84
C LEU A 247 0.77 -5.32 2.81
N SER A 248 -0.03 -6.36 3.04
CA SER A 248 -1.19 -6.66 2.21
C SER A 248 -2.40 -7.09 3.05
N LEU A 249 -3.57 -6.54 2.72
CA LEU A 249 -4.85 -6.92 3.27
C LEU A 249 -5.75 -7.45 2.15
N LEU A 250 -6.08 -8.74 2.21
CA LEU A 250 -7.02 -9.38 1.28
C LEU A 250 -8.33 -9.65 2.02
N PHE A 251 -9.42 -9.12 1.52
CA PHE A 251 -10.75 -9.21 2.11
C PHE A 251 -11.66 -10.01 1.17
N PHE A 252 -11.99 -11.25 1.53
CA PHE A 252 -12.88 -12.12 0.76
C PHE A 252 -14.26 -12.12 1.40
N SER A 253 -15.29 -11.67 0.70
CA SER A 253 -16.68 -11.76 1.16
C SER A 253 -17.67 -11.77 0.01
N ASP A 254 -18.89 -12.24 0.24
CA ASP A 254 -19.99 -12.17 -0.71
C ASP A 254 -20.62 -10.78 -0.86
N GLY A 255 -20.11 -9.78 -0.12
CA GLY A 255 -20.50 -8.36 -0.22
C GLY A 255 -21.62 -7.95 0.72
N LYS A 256 -22.19 -8.88 1.50
CA LYS A 256 -23.31 -8.63 2.40
C LYS A 256 -22.85 -8.69 3.86
N PRO A 257 -22.25 -7.61 4.41
CA PRO A 257 -21.94 -7.57 5.82
C PRO A 257 -23.19 -7.85 6.64
N SER A 258 -23.04 -8.65 7.70
CA SER A 258 -24.12 -8.85 8.67
C SER A 258 -24.24 -7.67 9.64
N ASP A 259 -23.28 -6.74 9.60
CA ASP A 259 -23.30 -5.50 10.36
C ASP A 259 -24.58 -4.70 10.08
N PRO A 260 -25.17 -4.06 11.09
CA PRO A 260 -26.28 -3.13 10.90
C PRO A 260 -25.98 -2.09 9.80
N LYS A 261 -26.97 -1.77 8.94
CA LYS A 261 -26.81 -0.75 7.90
C LYS A 261 -26.24 0.60 8.39
N PRO A 262 -26.62 1.11 9.58
CA PRO A 262 -26.03 2.34 10.13
C PRO A 262 -24.51 2.27 10.35
N ASP A 263 -23.93 1.07 10.41
CA ASP A 263 -22.50 0.85 10.65
C ASP A 263 -21.67 0.89 9.36
N HIS A 264 -22.30 0.95 8.17
CA HIS A 264 -21.59 1.06 6.89
C HIS A 264 -20.56 2.20 6.86
N PRO A 265 -20.87 3.44 7.28
CA PRO A 265 -19.88 4.52 7.36
C PRO A 265 -18.73 4.21 8.33
N VAL A 266 -18.98 3.45 9.39
CA VAL A 266 -17.97 3.05 10.38
C VAL A 266 -17.02 2.01 9.78
N ILE A 267 -17.54 1.05 9.01
CA ILE A 267 -16.74 0.07 8.26
C ILE A 267 -15.77 0.79 7.31
N VAL A 268 -16.31 1.71 6.50
CA VAL A 268 -15.51 2.48 5.54
C VAL A 268 -14.49 3.33 6.28
N SER A 269 -14.89 4.08 7.31
CA SER A 269 -13.98 4.90 8.13
C SER A 269 -12.84 4.09 8.76
N ASN A 270 -13.10 2.88 9.24
CA ASN A 270 -12.06 2.02 9.82
C ASN A 270 -11.07 1.53 8.77
N MET A 271 -11.52 1.27 7.53
CA MET A 271 -10.60 1.02 6.41
C MET A 271 -9.75 2.26 6.10
N GLY A 272 -10.36 3.46 6.12
CA GLY A 272 -9.64 4.73 5.97
C GLY A 272 -8.56 4.94 7.03
N LYS A 273 -8.85 4.66 8.31
CA LYS A 273 -7.86 4.72 9.41
C LYS A 273 -6.70 3.76 9.23
N LEU A 274 -6.98 2.55 8.74
CA LEU A 274 -5.92 1.59 8.38
C LEU A 274 -5.05 2.15 7.26
N ALA A 275 -5.67 2.62 6.18
CA ALA A 275 -4.97 3.17 5.04
C ALA A 275 -4.18 4.45 5.40
N SER A 276 -4.70 5.33 6.26
CA SER A 276 -4.00 6.55 6.67
C SER A 276 -2.69 6.26 7.43
N LYS A 277 -2.66 5.16 8.18
CA LYS A 277 -1.49 4.72 8.95
C LYS A 277 -0.37 4.17 8.06
N PHE A 278 -0.72 3.37 7.06
CA PHE A 278 0.27 2.65 6.24
C PHE A 278 0.51 3.26 4.86
N GLY A 279 -0.46 3.99 4.32
CA GLY A 279 -0.45 4.58 2.98
C GLY A 279 0.00 3.62 1.91
N ARG A 280 1.00 4.04 1.13
CA ARG A 280 1.54 3.27 0.00
C ARG A 280 2.18 1.93 0.41
N ARG A 281 2.49 1.73 1.70
CA ARG A 281 3.04 0.47 2.20
C ARG A 281 1.98 -0.65 2.24
N LEU A 282 0.70 -0.28 2.31
CA LEU A 282 -0.42 -1.20 2.37
C LEU A 282 -1.05 -1.37 0.99
N SER A 283 -1.12 -2.63 0.54
CA SER A 283 -1.98 -3.03 -0.56
C SER A 283 -3.30 -3.59 -0.01
N VAL A 284 -4.43 -3.00 -0.39
CA VAL A 284 -5.78 -3.46 0.01
C VAL A 284 -6.47 -4.10 -1.17
N SER A 285 -7.10 -5.25 -0.97
CA SER A 285 -7.84 -5.92 -2.04
C SER A 285 -9.11 -6.54 -1.50
N CYS A 286 -10.24 -6.05 -1.97
CA CYS A 286 -11.55 -6.62 -1.65
C CYS A 286 -12.01 -7.50 -2.81
N ILE A 287 -12.34 -8.75 -2.52
CA ILE A 287 -12.75 -9.75 -3.51
C ILE A 287 -14.19 -10.17 -3.24
N GLY A 288 -15.07 -9.87 -4.19
CA GLY A 288 -16.50 -10.18 -4.14
C GLY A 288 -16.81 -11.62 -4.57
N MET A 289 -17.33 -12.44 -3.66
CA MET A 289 -17.66 -13.85 -3.86
C MET A 289 -19.17 -14.06 -4.03
N ALA A 290 -19.79 -13.41 -5.01
CA ALA A 290 -21.20 -13.61 -5.33
C ALA A 290 -21.50 -13.31 -6.81
N GLU A 291 -22.75 -13.55 -7.21
CA GLU A 291 -23.23 -13.33 -8.57
C GLU A 291 -23.15 -11.85 -8.99
N LYS A 292 -23.26 -11.60 -10.31
CA LYS A 292 -23.09 -10.26 -10.86
C LYS A 292 -24.09 -9.24 -10.32
N SER A 293 -25.30 -9.68 -9.96
CA SER A 293 -26.38 -8.87 -9.37
C SER A 293 -26.20 -8.58 -7.88
N ALA A 294 -25.22 -9.18 -7.20
CA ALA A 294 -24.99 -8.91 -5.79
C ALA A 294 -24.48 -7.48 -5.57
N ASP A 295 -24.90 -6.90 -4.45
CA ASP A 295 -24.45 -5.59 -3.97
C ASP A 295 -23.07 -5.74 -3.32
N PHE A 296 -22.10 -4.98 -3.82
CA PHE A 296 -20.74 -4.92 -3.31
C PHE A 296 -20.34 -3.50 -2.90
N SER A 297 -21.30 -2.58 -2.76
CA SER A 297 -21.07 -1.17 -2.46
C SER A 297 -20.15 -0.98 -1.24
N THR A 298 -20.35 -1.73 -0.16
CA THR A 298 -19.46 -1.68 1.01
C THR A 298 -18.00 -2.04 0.68
N LEU A 299 -17.75 -3.05 -0.14
CA LEU A 299 -16.39 -3.43 -0.54
C LEU A 299 -15.77 -2.39 -1.47
N GLU A 300 -16.56 -1.82 -2.38
CA GLU A 300 -16.13 -0.76 -3.29
C GLU A 300 -15.79 0.52 -2.51
N ASP A 301 -16.64 0.93 -1.57
CA ASP A 301 -16.44 2.09 -0.70
C ASP A 301 -15.21 1.91 0.20
N MET A 302 -14.98 0.72 0.75
CA MET A 302 -13.76 0.41 1.51
C MET A 302 -12.49 0.57 0.66
N VAL A 303 -12.52 0.08 -0.59
CA VAL A 303 -11.40 0.21 -1.52
C VAL A 303 -11.16 1.67 -1.89
N GLU A 304 -12.22 2.41 -2.21
CA GLU A 304 -12.11 3.80 -2.61
C GLU A 304 -11.59 4.66 -1.45
N GLU A 305 -12.12 4.48 -0.25
CA GLU A 305 -11.63 5.14 0.95
C GLU A 305 -10.14 4.83 1.21
N ALA A 306 -9.69 3.60 1.00
CA ALA A 306 -8.27 3.26 1.14
C ALA A 306 -7.38 4.00 0.12
N LYS A 307 -7.85 4.19 -1.12
CA LYS A 307 -7.12 4.98 -2.15
C LYS A 307 -6.99 6.43 -1.76
N GLN A 308 -8.00 7.02 -1.10
CA GLN A 308 -7.97 8.42 -0.66
C GLN A 308 -6.78 8.70 0.27
N TYR A 309 -6.24 7.68 0.95
CA TYR A 309 -5.06 7.78 1.82
C TYR A 309 -3.77 7.26 1.18
N GLY A 310 -3.76 6.99 -0.12
CA GLY A 310 -2.57 6.60 -0.89
C GLY A 310 -2.22 5.10 -0.85
N SER A 311 -3.07 4.25 -0.27
CA SER A 311 -2.89 2.78 -0.35
C SER A 311 -3.14 2.25 -1.77
N ILE A 312 -2.44 1.17 -2.11
CA ILE A 312 -2.65 0.47 -3.39
C ILE A 312 -3.88 -0.41 -3.24
N ALA A 313 -5.06 0.11 -3.58
CA ALA A 313 -6.33 -0.56 -3.35
C ALA A 313 -7.04 -0.97 -4.64
N SER A 314 -7.61 -2.18 -4.67
CA SER A 314 -8.40 -2.67 -5.80
C SER A 314 -9.60 -3.50 -5.36
N PHE A 315 -10.66 -3.45 -6.15
CA PHE A 315 -11.82 -4.32 -6.01
C PHE A 315 -11.79 -5.37 -7.12
N GLY A 316 -11.87 -6.64 -6.74
CA GLY A 316 -11.87 -7.77 -7.65
C GLY A 316 -13.22 -8.49 -7.63
N LYS A 317 -13.85 -8.62 -8.80
CA LYS A 317 -15.08 -9.39 -8.96
C LYS A 317 -14.83 -10.59 -9.88
N PRO A 318 -14.46 -11.77 -9.34
CA PRO A 318 -14.33 -12.97 -10.16
C PRO A 318 -15.66 -13.30 -10.82
N SER A 319 -15.66 -13.82 -12.04
CA SER A 319 -16.87 -14.27 -12.75
C SER A 319 -17.47 -15.57 -12.18
N LEU A 320 -17.31 -15.79 -10.87
CA LEU A 320 -17.63 -17.02 -10.16
C LEU A 320 -17.01 -18.25 -10.82
N ASP A 321 -15.77 -18.12 -11.28
CA ASP A 321 -14.95 -19.22 -11.75
C ASP A 321 -13.57 -19.17 -11.08
N ALA A 322 -13.01 -20.37 -10.87
CA ALA A 322 -11.74 -20.56 -10.21
C ALA A 322 -10.59 -19.80 -10.89
N ASP A 323 -10.58 -19.70 -12.21
CA ASP A 323 -9.47 -19.13 -12.97
C ASP A 323 -9.45 -17.60 -12.86
N SER A 324 -10.62 -16.95 -12.87
CA SER A 324 -10.75 -15.51 -12.64
C SER A 324 -10.33 -15.12 -11.23
N LEU A 325 -10.67 -15.94 -10.22
CA LEU A 325 -10.18 -15.75 -8.86
C LEU A 325 -8.65 -15.85 -8.79
N SER A 326 -8.06 -16.80 -9.53
CA SER A 326 -6.61 -16.96 -9.64
C SER A 326 -5.92 -15.79 -10.33
N HIS A 327 -6.53 -15.21 -11.37
CA HIS A 327 -6.01 -14.01 -12.02
C HIS A 327 -5.95 -12.82 -11.06
N ILE A 328 -7.02 -12.60 -10.28
CA ILE A 328 -7.06 -11.54 -9.26
C ILE A 328 -5.93 -11.77 -8.26
N ILE A 329 -5.84 -12.96 -7.65
CA ILE A 329 -4.83 -13.28 -6.62
C ILE A 329 -3.40 -13.17 -7.17
N SER A 330 -3.17 -13.55 -8.43
CA SER A 330 -1.87 -13.39 -9.10
C SER A 330 -1.49 -11.92 -9.27
N GLY A 331 -2.46 -11.06 -9.62
CA GLY A 331 -2.27 -9.61 -9.65
C GLY A 331 -1.86 -9.06 -8.28
N LEU A 332 -2.47 -9.55 -7.20
CA LEU A 332 -2.13 -9.14 -5.83
C LEU A 332 -0.73 -9.55 -5.41
N ALA A 333 -0.30 -10.76 -5.80
CA ALA A 333 1.07 -11.20 -5.60
C ALA A 333 2.07 -10.29 -6.32
N SER A 334 1.72 -9.82 -7.52
CA SER A 334 2.53 -8.84 -8.26
C SER A 334 2.61 -7.49 -7.53
N SER A 335 1.48 -6.95 -7.05
CA SER A 335 1.46 -5.70 -6.28
C SER A 335 2.34 -5.77 -5.03
N LEU A 336 2.27 -6.88 -4.28
CA LEU A 336 3.13 -7.07 -3.12
C LEU A 336 4.62 -7.14 -3.49
N THR A 337 4.95 -7.75 -4.62
CA THR A 337 6.33 -7.80 -5.13
C THR A 337 6.84 -6.40 -5.45
N THR A 338 6.02 -5.56 -6.09
CA THR A 338 6.34 -4.15 -6.35
C THR A 338 6.57 -3.37 -5.06
N SER A 339 5.67 -3.47 -4.07
CA SER A 339 5.84 -2.81 -2.78
C SER A 339 7.12 -3.26 -2.05
N ARG A 340 7.46 -4.55 -2.14
CA ARG A 340 8.72 -5.07 -1.59
C ARG A 340 9.93 -4.45 -2.29
N THR A 341 9.93 -4.39 -3.62
CA THR A 341 11.02 -3.78 -4.40
C THR A 341 11.18 -2.29 -4.09
N GLU A 342 10.09 -1.53 -3.92
CA GLU A 342 10.17 -0.12 -3.51
C GLU A 342 10.84 0.06 -2.14
N MET A 343 10.68 -0.92 -1.25
CA MET A 343 11.27 -0.92 0.09
C MET A 343 12.70 -1.46 0.13
N THR A 344 13.21 -2.06 -0.94
CA THR A 344 14.60 -2.56 -1.00
C THR A 344 15.53 -1.49 -1.56
N GLU A 345 16.63 -1.19 -0.86
CA GLU A 345 17.70 -0.35 -1.42
C GLU A 345 18.40 -1.13 -2.54
N LEU A 346 18.35 -0.63 -3.77
CA LEU A 346 18.86 -1.35 -4.95
C LEU A 346 20.37 -1.63 -4.90
N ARG A 347 21.13 -0.80 -4.17
CA ARG A 347 22.59 -0.92 -4.08
C ARG A 347 23.04 -2.02 -3.12
N THR A 348 22.41 -2.09 -1.96
CA THR A 348 22.78 -3.01 -0.86
C THR A 348 21.93 -4.28 -0.87
N GLY A 349 20.73 -4.22 -1.46
CA GLY A 349 19.72 -5.26 -1.35
C GLY A 349 19.02 -5.29 0.01
N GLU A 350 19.33 -4.33 0.90
CA GLU A 350 18.77 -4.27 2.24
C GLU A 350 17.36 -3.68 2.24
N LEU A 351 16.53 -4.13 3.18
CA LEU A 351 15.20 -3.59 3.39
C LEU A 351 15.30 -2.25 4.14
N ARG A 352 14.72 -1.21 3.56
CA ARG A 352 14.60 0.11 4.17
C ARG A 352 13.41 0.14 5.12
N GLN A 353 13.63 0.71 6.30
CA GLN A 353 12.57 0.95 7.26
C GLN A 353 11.72 2.14 6.84
N VAL A 354 10.40 1.96 6.75
CA VAL A 354 9.47 3.06 6.46
C VAL A 354 9.15 3.80 7.76
N ARG A 355 9.06 5.12 7.69
CA ARG A 355 8.62 5.95 8.82
C ARG A 355 7.17 5.64 9.20
N MET A 356 6.93 5.42 10.49
CA MET A 356 5.60 5.11 11.05
C MET A 356 4.95 6.29 11.77
N ASP A 357 5.67 7.40 11.93
CA ASP A 357 5.21 8.64 12.56
C ASP A 357 4.37 9.52 11.63
N ILE A 358 4.13 9.09 10.39
CA ILE A 358 3.37 9.84 9.39
C ILE A 358 1.90 9.47 9.45
N VAL A 359 1.07 10.49 9.63
CA VAL A 359 -0.37 10.42 9.44
C VAL A 359 -0.72 11.06 8.10
N ARG A 360 -1.50 10.34 7.29
CA ARG A 360 -1.94 10.83 5.99
C ARG A 360 -3.33 11.45 6.09
N GLU A 361 -3.55 12.52 5.35
CA GLU A 361 -4.89 13.07 5.11
C GLU A 361 -5.52 12.47 3.87
N LYS A 362 -6.84 12.63 3.72
CA LYS A 362 -7.52 12.24 2.48
C LYS A 362 -7.06 13.13 1.34
N LEU A 363 -7.05 12.57 0.14
CA LEU A 363 -6.91 13.35 -1.08
C LEU A 363 -7.97 14.46 -1.10
N HIS A 364 -7.58 15.66 -1.54
CA HIS A 364 -8.44 16.84 -1.59
C HIS A 364 -8.91 17.41 -0.24
N THR A 365 -8.32 17.01 0.88
CA THR A 365 -8.55 17.66 2.19
C THR A 365 -8.26 19.17 2.08
N LEU A 366 -9.19 19.99 2.57
CA LEU A 366 -9.07 21.46 2.55
C LEU A 366 -7.88 21.92 3.41
N ASP A 367 -7.29 23.07 3.06
CA ASP A 367 -6.17 23.64 3.81
C ASP A 367 -6.55 24.06 5.23
N SER A 368 -7.82 24.40 5.45
CA SER A 368 -8.38 24.75 6.76
C SER A 368 -8.53 23.57 7.71
N GLU A 369 -8.45 22.34 7.19
CA GLU A 369 -8.53 21.12 8.00
C GLU A 369 -7.14 20.61 8.36
N GLY A 370 -6.98 20.01 9.53
CA GLY A 370 -5.72 19.46 10.02
C GLY A 370 -4.93 20.43 10.91
N THR A 371 -3.67 20.11 11.14
CA THR A 371 -2.78 20.86 12.03
C THR A 371 -1.54 21.32 11.30
N TRP A 372 -1.08 22.52 11.64
CA TRP A 372 0.07 23.17 11.02
C TRP A 372 1.13 23.46 12.08
N LYS A 373 2.38 23.13 11.77
CA LYS A 373 3.54 23.50 12.57
C LYS A 373 4.16 24.76 12.01
N ASN A 374 4.16 25.82 12.81
CA ASN A 374 4.78 27.07 12.47
C ASN A 374 6.26 27.02 12.86
N TYR A 375 7.12 27.41 11.93
CA TYR A 375 8.56 27.61 12.10
C TYR A 375 8.80 29.10 11.91
N ALA A 376 8.78 29.82 13.03
CA ALA A 376 8.96 31.27 13.09
C ALA A 376 10.34 31.58 13.68
N VAL A 377 10.92 32.72 13.35
CA VAL A 377 12.31 33.03 13.76
C VAL A 377 12.41 33.33 15.26
N ASP A 378 11.31 33.72 15.90
CA ASP A 378 11.22 34.03 17.33
C ASP A 378 10.84 32.82 18.22
N ASP A 379 10.55 31.65 17.64
CA ASP A 379 10.29 30.42 18.40
C ASP A 379 11.60 29.65 18.64
N GLU A 380 12.14 29.73 19.85
CA GLU A 380 13.37 29.04 20.27
C GLU A 380 13.30 27.51 20.11
N SER A 381 12.10 26.95 20.07
CA SER A 381 11.87 25.51 19.90
C SER A 381 11.67 25.11 18.44
N ARG A 382 11.15 25.99 17.59
CA ARG A 382 10.77 25.68 16.20
C ARG A 382 10.99 26.85 15.27
N TYR A 383 12.12 26.83 14.58
CA TYR A 383 12.50 27.91 13.67
C TYR A 383 13.19 27.39 12.42
N VAL A 384 13.23 28.23 11.40
CA VAL A 384 13.99 27.96 10.18
C VAL A 384 15.44 28.37 10.41
N TRP A 385 16.36 27.42 10.22
CA TRP A 385 17.79 27.68 10.32
C TRP A 385 18.29 28.35 9.04
N ASN A 386 18.15 27.68 7.89
CA ASN A 386 18.64 28.15 6.60
C ASN A 386 17.70 27.79 5.45
N PHE A 387 17.81 28.56 4.36
CA PHE A 387 17.31 28.19 3.05
C PHE A 387 18.48 27.93 2.10
N TRP A 388 18.32 26.94 1.23
CA TRP A 388 19.32 26.53 0.26
C TRP A 388 18.70 26.44 -1.13
N ALA A 389 19.37 27.04 -2.11
CA ALA A 389 19.12 26.85 -3.53
C ALA A 389 20.17 25.91 -4.13
N TRP A 390 19.88 25.40 -5.33
CA TRP A 390 20.87 24.70 -6.15
C TRP A 390 21.35 25.60 -7.28
N THR A 391 22.66 25.66 -7.50
CA THR A 391 23.21 26.51 -8.56
C THR A 391 24.28 25.78 -9.34
N PHE A 392 24.34 26.08 -10.64
CA PHE A 392 25.40 25.62 -11.52
C PHE A 392 26.35 26.78 -11.81
N ASN A 393 27.42 26.91 -11.05
CA ASN A 393 28.50 27.80 -11.43
C ASN A 393 29.24 27.14 -12.60
N GLY A 394 29.22 27.76 -13.79
CA GLY A 394 29.69 27.23 -15.08
C GLY A 394 31.13 26.69 -15.18
N ARG A 395 31.82 26.48 -14.06
CA ARG A 395 33.13 25.83 -13.91
C ARG A 395 33.16 24.69 -12.87
N ARG A 396 32.09 24.37 -12.15
CA ARG A 396 32.04 23.33 -11.08
C ARG A 396 30.80 22.43 -11.20
N THR A 397 30.90 21.23 -10.64
CA THR A 397 29.73 20.39 -10.31
C THR A 397 28.74 21.20 -9.49
N GLY A 398 27.44 21.16 -9.82
CA GLY A 398 26.42 21.88 -9.06
C GLY A 398 26.50 21.58 -7.56
N ASP A 399 26.23 22.60 -6.74
CA ASP A 399 26.21 22.47 -5.28
C ASP A 399 25.14 23.37 -4.65
N PHE A 400 24.89 23.15 -3.36
CA PHE A 400 24.01 24.00 -2.58
C PHE A 400 24.61 25.38 -2.36
N VAL A 401 23.73 26.37 -2.41
CA VAL A 401 24.03 27.77 -2.16
C VAL A 401 23.04 28.29 -1.15
N GLU A 402 23.55 28.89 -0.08
CA GLU A 402 22.74 29.46 0.98
C GLU A 402 21.99 30.69 0.46
N ILE A 403 20.70 30.81 0.81
CA ILE A 403 19.85 31.95 0.45
C ILE A 403 19.76 32.88 1.65
N LEU A 404 20.07 34.16 1.42
CA LEU A 404 19.94 35.19 2.44
C LEU A 404 18.76 36.12 2.20
N SER A 405 18.16 36.56 3.31
CA SER A 405 17.22 37.67 3.34
C SER A 405 17.94 38.99 3.08
N ARG A 406 17.37 39.84 2.22
CA ARG A 406 17.82 41.24 2.07
C ARG A 406 17.28 42.16 3.17
N ARG A 407 16.32 41.71 3.99
CA ARG A 407 15.62 42.57 4.94
C ARG A 407 16.33 42.58 6.31
N CYS A 408 16.86 43.72 6.73
CA CYS A 408 16.82 44.12 8.15
C CYS A 408 16.76 45.65 8.29
N MET A 409 15.56 46.16 8.59
CA MET A 409 15.32 47.58 8.88
C MET A 409 14.77 47.81 10.31
N ARG A 410 14.40 46.74 11.05
CA ARG A 410 13.59 46.84 12.29
C ARG A 410 14.30 46.37 13.57
N CYS A 411 15.36 45.57 13.48
CA CYS A 411 15.92 44.80 14.60
C CYS A 411 17.19 45.41 15.20
N TYR A 412 17.46 46.69 14.94
CA TYR A 412 18.63 47.39 15.46
C TYR A 412 18.35 47.90 16.89
N SER A 413 18.64 47.06 17.90
CA SER A 413 18.97 47.53 19.25
C SER A 413 20.43 47.21 19.55
N GLU A 414 21.21 48.29 19.58
CA GLU A 414 22.62 48.57 19.94
C GLU A 414 23.72 47.50 20.16
N ASP A 415 23.45 46.20 20.25
CA ASP A 415 24.49 45.21 20.54
C ASP A 415 24.96 44.47 19.28
N GLY A 416 26.26 44.60 18.99
CA GLY A 416 26.91 44.15 17.76
C GLY A 416 26.93 42.62 17.58
N LEU A 417 25.86 42.07 17.01
CA LEU A 417 25.77 40.67 16.59
C LEU A 417 25.94 40.49 15.07
N GLN A 418 26.42 39.29 14.70
CA GLN A 418 26.98 38.89 13.39
C GLN A 418 25.92 38.51 12.33
N SER A 419 24.72 38.13 12.75
CA SER A 419 23.50 37.96 11.97
C SER A 419 22.32 38.46 12.81
N CYS A 420 21.24 38.94 12.20
CA CYS A 420 20.10 39.37 13.00
C CYS A 420 19.43 38.15 13.65
N PRO A 421 19.43 38.00 14.99
CA PRO A 421 18.88 36.80 15.63
C PRO A 421 17.37 36.63 15.40
N VAL A 422 16.69 37.69 14.95
CA VAL A 422 15.23 37.72 14.70
C VAL A 422 14.87 37.48 13.22
N CYS A 423 15.81 37.59 12.26
CA CYS A 423 15.46 37.37 10.84
C CYS A 423 16.55 36.72 9.98
N ASN A 424 17.68 36.33 10.58
CA ASN A 424 18.84 35.73 9.93
C ASN A 424 19.40 36.51 8.72
N ALA A 425 19.10 37.81 8.63
CA ALA A 425 19.68 38.68 7.62
C ALA A 425 21.18 38.90 7.91
N ALA A 426 22.02 38.73 6.89
CA ALA A 426 23.44 39.00 7.00
C ALA A 426 23.71 40.51 7.03
N PHE A 427 24.50 40.96 7.99
CA PHE A 427 24.83 42.37 8.15
C PHE A 427 25.93 42.81 7.17
N VAL A 428 25.81 44.04 6.69
CA VAL A 428 26.97 44.87 6.39
C VAL A 428 27.49 45.46 7.70
N CYS A 429 28.79 45.73 7.81
CA CYS A 429 29.33 46.33 9.02
C CYS A 429 28.68 47.71 9.24
N ARG A 430 28.65 48.17 10.49
CA ARG A 430 28.07 49.48 10.87
C ARG A 430 28.58 50.65 10.01
N GLY A 431 29.82 50.56 9.50
CA GLY A 431 30.40 51.53 8.57
C GLY A 431 29.70 51.57 7.22
N CYS A 432 29.57 50.43 6.54
CA CYS A 432 28.88 50.34 5.25
C CYS A 432 27.39 50.69 5.32
N PHE A 433 26.75 50.44 6.46
CA PHE A 433 25.36 50.86 6.67
C PHE A 433 25.21 52.39 6.76
N ARG A 434 26.15 53.08 7.43
CA ARG A 434 26.06 54.53 7.66
C ARG A 434 26.40 55.38 6.44
N GLU A 435 27.25 54.88 5.55
CA GLU A 435 27.73 55.66 4.38
C GLU A 435 26.81 55.53 3.16
N GLY A 436 25.75 54.72 3.21
CA GLY A 436 24.84 54.51 2.08
C GLY A 436 25.50 53.81 0.88
N ASP A 437 26.72 53.33 1.06
CA ASP A 437 27.49 52.67 0.02
C ASP A 437 27.00 51.24 -0.17
N ALA A 438 26.62 50.91 -1.41
CA ALA A 438 26.26 49.56 -1.79
C ALA A 438 27.38 48.57 -1.43
N PHE A 439 27.03 47.31 -1.15
CA PHE A 439 27.95 46.19 -0.85
C PHE A 439 29.22 46.15 -1.74
N ALA A 440 29.13 46.67 -2.97
CA ALA A 440 30.21 46.78 -3.94
C ALA A 440 31.40 47.67 -3.52
N ASN A 441 31.23 48.62 -2.61
CA ASN A 441 32.25 49.63 -2.27
C ASN A 441 33.03 49.32 -0.97
N HIS A 442 32.71 48.23 -0.25
CA HIS A 442 33.38 47.90 1.01
C HIS A 442 34.85 47.51 0.80
N ARG A 443 35.80 48.29 1.32
CA ARG A 443 37.22 47.88 1.42
C ARG A 443 37.39 46.86 2.56
N ALA A 444 37.60 45.60 2.21
CA ALA A 444 37.56 44.44 3.11
C ALA A 444 38.76 44.28 4.08
N SER A 445 39.46 45.35 4.46
CA SER A 445 40.72 45.23 5.19
C SER A 445 40.98 46.42 6.10
N ASN A 446 40.89 46.18 7.41
CA ASN A 446 41.68 46.89 8.40
C ASN A 446 42.59 45.84 9.05
N ASN A 447 43.91 46.02 8.94
CA ASN A 447 44.94 45.21 9.63
C ASN A 447 45.08 43.73 9.24
N GLY A 448 44.69 43.32 8.02
CA GLY A 448 44.98 41.97 7.51
C GLY A 448 44.13 40.83 8.09
N VAL A 449 43.17 41.13 8.96
CA VAL A 449 42.10 40.21 9.37
C VAL A 449 40.91 40.46 8.46
N GLU A 450 40.47 39.44 7.72
CA GLU A 450 39.30 39.53 6.86
C GLU A 450 38.06 39.83 7.72
N CYS A 451 37.43 40.98 7.48
CA CYS A 451 36.17 41.28 8.16
C CYS A 451 35.07 40.33 7.66
N GLU A 452 34.10 40.04 8.51
CA GLU A 452 32.97 39.17 8.19
C GLU A 452 32.20 39.61 6.93
N CYS A 453 32.09 40.92 6.71
CA CYS A 453 31.53 41.48 5.48
C CYS A 453 32.36 41.17 4.24
N GLY A 454 33.68 41.13 4.36
CA GLY A 454 34.60 40.69 3.31
C GLY A 454 34.39 39.21 2.96
N SER A 455 34.20 38.38 3.99
CA SER A 455 33.87 36.96 3.82
C SER A 455 32.50 36.77 3.14
N LEU A 456 31.47 37.47 3.59
CA LEU A 456 30.13 37.44 2.98
C LEU A 456 30.14 37.94 1.54
N LEU A 457 30.78 39.08 1.26
CA LEU A 457 30.92 39.61 -0.09
C LEU A 457 31.70 38.63 -0.97
N ARG A 458 32.77 38.00 -0.46
CA ARG A 458 33.48 36.94 -1.17
C ARG A 458 32.56 35.78 -1.48
N ARG A 459 31.73 35.32 -0.54
CA ARG A 459 30.75 34.24 -0.74
C ARG A 459 29.69 34.60 -1.79
N VAL A 460 29.18 35.83 -1.79
CA VAL A 460 28.29 36.32 -2.86
C VAL A 460 29.00 36.34 -4.20
N THR A 461 30.24 36.85 -4.24
CA THR A 461 31.04 36.97 -5.47
C THR A 461 31.44 35.60 -6.03
N THR A 462 31.71 34.62 -5.16
CA THR A 462 31.99 33.23 -5.56
C THR A 462 30.71 32.44 -5.85
N GLY A 463 29.54 33.03 -5.61
CA GLY A 463 28.23 32.40 -5.80
C GLY A 463 27.90 31.31 -4.79
N SER A 464 28.61 31.24 -3.64
CA SER A 464 28.24 30.36 -2.52
C SER A 464 27.18 30.97 -1.59
N LEU A 465 26.69 32.17 -1.93
CA LEU A 465 25.61 32.88 -1.27
C LEU A 465 24.76 33.60 -2.32
N GLN A 466 23.43 33.50 -2.22
CA GLN A 466 22.51 34.14 -3.16
C GLN A 466 21.40 34.90 -2.44
N TYR A 467 20.89 35.92 -3.13
CA TYR A 467 19.68 36.63 -2.74
C TYR A 467 18.52 36.15 -3.61
N LYS A 468 17.38 35.84 -3.01
CA LYS A 468 16.11 35.70 -3.74
C LYS A 468 15.25 36.94 -3.53
N ASP A 469 14.49 37.30 -4.55
CA ASP A 469 13.51 38.38 -4.48
C ASP A 469 12.29 37.95 -3.64
N GLU A 470 11.44 38.92 -3.31
CA GLU A 470 10.25 38.69 -2.48
C GLU A 470 9.18 37.86 -3.23
N GLU A 471 9.25 37.80 -4.56
CA GLU A 471 8.34 36.95 -5.35
C GLU A 471 8.71 35.47 -5.24
N GLN A 472 10.01 35.15 -5.18
CA GLN A 472 10.51 33.78 -5.06
C GLN A 472 10.59 33.28 -3.61
N LEU A 473 10.85 34.17 -2.64
CA LEU A 473 10.93 33.84 -1.22
C LEU A 473 10.28 34.97 -0.39
N PRO A 474 8.95 34.94 -0.19
CA PRO A 474 8.22 36.04 0.45
C PRO A 474 8.49 36.13 1.96
N SER A 475 8.96 35.05 2.59
CA SER A 475 9.33 35.01 4.00
C SER A 475 10.31 33.88 4.31
N PHE A 476 11.03 34.06 5.42
CA PHE A 476 11.88 33.04 6.05
C PHE A 476 11.15 32.28 7.16
N CYS A 477 9.91 32.67 7.49
CA CYS A 477 9.03 31.90 8.36
C CYS A 477 8.12 31.02 7.50
N ILE A 478 7.93 29.76 7.90
CA ILE A 478 7.05 28.82 7.18
C ILE A 478 6.11 28.08 8.14
N ALA A 479 4.98 27.64 7.62
CA ALA A 479 4.13 26.64 8.25
C ALA A 479 4.13 25.36 7.43
N VAL A 480 4.34 24.22 8.08
CA VAL A 480 4.32 22.89 7.46
C VAL A 480 3.15 22.10 8.02
N LYS A 481 2.35 21.50 7.14
CA LYS A 481 1.21 20.68 7.56
C LYS A 481 1.66 19.35 8.17
N ASP A 482 1.04 18.96 9.28
CA ASP A 482 1.35 17.72 10.01
C ASP A 482 0.88 16.47 9.28
N GLN A 483 -0.16 16.58 8.47
CA GLN A 483 -0.68 15.48 7.69
C GLN A 483 -0.03 15.48 6.30
N ALA A 484 0.39 14.30 5.85
CA ALA A 484 0.87 14.11 4.48
C ALA A 484 -0.32 13.91 3.53
N PHE A 485 -0.31 14.61 2.40
CA PHE A 485 -1.39 14.53 1.41
C PHE A 485 -1.00 13.71 0.17
N GLY A 486 0.29 13.40 0.01
CA GLY A 486 0.80 12.61 -1.09
C GLY A 486 2.02 11.78 -0.69
N GLU A 487 2.22 10.65 -1.37
CA GLU A 487 3.31 9.73 -1.12
C GLU A 487 3.79 9.12 -2.45
N GLY A 488 5.09 9.29 -2.74
CA GLY A 488 5.79 8.60 -3.81
C GLY A 488 6.54 7.37 -3.30
N ALA A 489 7.29 6.71 -4.19
CA ALA A 489 8.08 5.54 -3.81
C ALA A 489 9.10 5.85 -2.70
N GLU A 490 9.75 7.02 -2.78
CA GLU A 490 10.81 7.44 -1.85
C GLU A 490 10.45 8.63 -0.97
N ARG A 491 9.32 9.30 -1.22
CA ARG A 491 9.03 10.62 -0.66
C ARG A 491 7.64 10.72 -0.10
N ILE A 492 7.52 11.53 0.94
CA ILE A 492 6.25 11.98 1.49
C ILE A 492 6.10 13.46 1.17
N VAL A 493 4.87 13.87 0.89
CA VAL A 493 4.54 15.22 0.46
C VAL A 493 3.57 15.85 1.46
N ARG A 494 3.94 17.04 1.94
CA ARG A 494 3.15 17.88 2.86
C ARG A 494 2.89 19.23 2.22
N LYS A 495 1.84 19.92 2.67
CA LYS A 495 1.60 21.32 2.27
C LYS A 495 2.47 22.25 3.10
N VAL A 496 2.91 23.34 2.49
CA VAL A 496 3.68 24.41 3.13
C VAL A 496 3.09 25.78 2.78
N ARG A 497 3.12 26.70 3.74
CA ARG A 497 2.77 28.12 3.55
C ARG A 497 3.91 28.98 4.08
N PHE A 498 4.15 30.13 3.46
CA PHE A 498 4.99 31.15 4.08
C PHE A 498 4.18 31.93 5.10
N LEU A 499 4.84 32.39 6.16
CA LEU A 499 4.22 33.18 7.24
C LEU A 499 4.73 34.61 7.21
N ASP A 500 3.85 35.59 7.39
CA ASP A 500 4.26 36.95 7.68
C ASP A 500 4.92 37.00 9.07
N PRO A 501 6.19 37.43 9.19
CA PRO A 501 6.87 37.49 10.48
C PRO A 501 6.21 38.42 11.51
N ALA A 502 5.39 39.38 11.08
CA ALA A 502 4.80 40.39 11.97
C ALA A 502 3.53 39.89 12.69
N ASN A 503 2.72 39.06 12.05
CA ASN A 503 1.42 38.63 12.57
C ASN A 503 1.16 37.12 12.45
N GLY A 504 2.03 36.36 11.77
CA GLY A 504 1.89 34.92 11.56
C GLY A 504 0.89 34.52 10.47
N ASP A 505 0.35 35.47 9.71
CA ASP A 505 -0.62 35.18 8.65
C ASP A 505 0.04 34.47 7.45
N TYR A 506 -0.75 33.68 6.72
CA TYR A 506 -0.26 33.00 5.51
C TYR A 506 -0.06 33.99 4.36
N ILE A 507 1.14 34.01 3.79
CA ILE A 507 1.51 34.85 2.65
C ILE A 507 2.02 34.01 1.48
N GLY A 508 1.88 34.55 0.28
CA GLY A 508 2.30 33.89 -0.96
C GLY A 508 1.46 32.65 -1.33
N PRO A 509 1.92 31.88 -2.34
CA PRO A 509 1.22 30.70 -2.82
C PRO A 509 1.38 29.51 -1.87
N VAL A 510 0.52 28.49 -2.05
CA VAL A 510 0.71 27.17 -1.44
C VAL A 510 1.95 26.52 -2.04
N MET A 511 2.79 25.97 -1.17
CA MET A 511 3.99 25.22 -1.52
C MET A 511 3.81 23.76 -1.10
N VAL A 512 4.70 22.89 -1.56
CA VAL A 512 4.79 21.51 -1.08
C VAL A 512 6.15 21.26 -0.48
N ALA A 513 6.19 20.58 0.67
CA ALA A 513 7.40 20.01 1.25
C ALA A 513 7.50 18.54 0.88
N LYS A 514 8.71 18.11 0.54
CA LYS A 514 9.07 16.73 0.25
C LYS A 514 10.17 16.28 1.20
N GLU A 515 9.93 15.17 1.87
CA GLU A 515 10.87 14.52 2.79
C GLU A 515 11.02 13.03 2.45
N SER A 516 12.09 12.40 2.93
CA SER A 516 12.30 10.96 2.74
C SER A 516 11.21 10.15 3.46
N ARG A 517 10.75 9.08 2.79
CA ARG A 517 9.81 8.10 3.32
C ARG A 517 10.46 7.13 4.32
N PHE A 518 11.79 6.99 4.27
CA PHE A 518 12.51 5.99 5.03
C PHE A 518 13.15 6.56 6.30
N ALA A 519 13.27 5.71 7.33
CA ALA A 519 14.00 6.02 8.55
C ALA A 519 15.50 5.77 8.37
N GLY A 520 16.35 6.42 9.17
CA GLY A 520 17.78 6.07 9.31
C GLY A 520 18.78 6.74 8.35
N GLU A 521 18.36 7.48 7.32
CA GLU A 521 19.30 8.18 6.39
C GLU A 521 19.84 9.53 6.93
N TYR A 522 19.71 9.78 8.24
CA TYR A 522 19.79 11.12 8.83
C TYR A 522 21.18 11.75 8.91
N HIS A 523 22.27 11.00 8.69
CA HIS A 523 23.62 11.57 8.85
C HIS A 523 24.08 12.51 7.72
N SER A 524 23.27 12.71 6.68
CA SER A 524 23.20 14.01 5.99
C SER A 524 21.92 14.08 5.14
N GLN A 525 20.80 14.52 5.72
CA GLN A 525 19.57 14.77 4.94
C GLN A 525 19.84 15.69 3.73
N MET A 526 20.82 16.58 3.85
CA MET A 526 21.30 17.39 2.75
C MET A 526 21.86 16.57 1.59
N ALA A 527 22.55 15.44 1.81
CA ALA A 527 23.04 14.59 0.73
C ALA A 527 21.90 13.89 -0.03
N TYR A 528 20.84 13.50 0.67
CA TYR A 528 19.61 12.97 0.04
C TYR A 528 19.02 14.01 -0.91
N HIS A 529 18.87 15.26 -0.46
CA HIS A 529 18.39 16.35 -1.31
C HIS A 529 19.38 16.68 -2.43
N LYS A 530 20.69 16.64 -2.19
CA LYS A 530 21.76 16.92 -3.17
C LYS A 530 21.60 16.10 -4.45
N ASN A 531 21.39 14.79 -4.31
CA ASN A 531 21.23 13.90 -5.46
C ASN A 531 19.98 14.23 -6.28
N PHE A 532 18.90 14.64 -5.61
CA PHE A 532 17.69 15.06 -6.30
C PHE A 532 17.84 16.40 -6.98
N MET A 533 18.37 17.42 -6.30
CA MET A 533 18.60 18.75 -6.87
C MET A 533 19.49 18.64 -8.11
N ARG A 534 20.56 17.84 -8.03
CA ARG A 534 21.43 17.54 -9.18
C ARG A 534 20.66 16.90 -10.34
N THR A 535 19.87 15.88 -10.07
CA THR A 535 19.08 15.18 -11.11
C THR A 535 18.07 16.13 -11.75
N GLN A 536 17.38 16.93 -10.95
CA GLN A 536 16.38 17.90 -11.43
C GLN A 536 17.02 19.02 -12.24
N ASP A 537 18.18 19.53 -11.84
CA ASP A 537 18.92 20.55 -12.60
C ASP A 537 19.40 20.01 -13.96
N ILE A 538 19.95 18.78 -13.99
CA ILE A 538 20.32 18.12 -15.25
C ILE A 538 19.09 17.98 -16.16
N ALA A 539 17.96 17.51 -15.61
CA ALA A 539 16.73 17.38 -16.37
C ALA A 539 16.21 18.74 -16.87
N ALA A 540 16.30 19.79 -16.04
CA ALA A 540 15.96 21.16 -16.42
C ALA A 540 16.85 21.69 -17.53
N SER A 541 18.15 21.36 -17.52
CA SER A 541 19.06 21.73 -18.60
C SER A 541 18.67 21.07 -19.94
N PHE A 542 18.23 19.81 -19.91
CA PHE A 542 17.71 19.14 -21.11
C PHE A 542 16.38 19.72 -21.57
N GLY A 543 15.48 20.06 -20.64
CA GLY A 543 14.22 20.74 -20.94
C GLY A 543 14.44 22.09 -21.64
N ARG A 544 15.38 22.90 -21.14
CA ARG A 544 15.78 24.17 -21.78
C ARG A 544 16.32 23.94 -23.19
N ARG A 545 17.30 23.03 -23.35
CA ARG A 545 17.87 22.72 -24.67
C ARG A 545 16.82 22.21 -25.66
N PHE A 546 15.83 21.44 -25.20
CA PHE A 546 14.71 21.01 -26.01
C PHE A 546 13.84 22.18 -26.45
N ASN A 547 13.47 23.07 -25.52
CA ASN A 547 12.68 24.27 -25.86
C ASN A 547 13.44 25.18 -26.83
N ASP A 548 14.74 25.41 -26.60
CA ASP A 548 15.59 26.22 -27.49
C ASP A 548 15.66 25.60 -28.89
N ALA A 549 15.76 24.27 -28.98
CA ALA A 549 15.76 23.56 -30.25
C ALA A 549 14.43 23.67 -31.00
N LEU A 550 13.30 23.69 -30.28
CA LEU A 550 11.98 23.96 -30.88
C LEU A 550 11.89 25.39 -31.42
N ASP A 551 12.38 26.38 -30.67
CA ASP A 551 12.38 27.79 -31.08
C ASP A 551 13.30 28.03 -32.29
N GLU A 552 14.44 27.34 -32.32
CA GLU A 552 15.35 27.37 -33.46
C GLU A 552 14.74 26.65 -34.68
N ALA A 553 14.14 25.47 -34.49
CA ALA A 553 13.49 24.71 -35.54
C ALA A 553 12.38 25.54 -36.22
N GLU A 554 11.57 26.28 -35.45
CA GLU A 554 10.49 27.12 -35.95
C GLU A 554 10.93 28.05 -37.11
N LYS A 555 12.18 28.54 -37.08
CA LYS A 555 12.73 29.45 -38.09
C LYS A 555 12.88 28.82 -39.48
N TYR A 556 12.95 27.49 -39.57
CA TYR A 556 13.19 26.76 -40.82
C TYR A 556 11.91 26.24 -41.49
N PHE A 557 10.74 26.44 -40.87
CA PHE A 557 9.46 25.91 -41.36
C PHE A 557 8.53 27.00 -41.89
N ASN A 558 7.62 26.61 -42.78
CA ASN A 558 6.57 27.51 -43.29
C ASN A 558 5.53 27.84 -42.19
N ALA A 559 4.69 28.86 -42.43
CA ALA A 559 3.73 29.37 -41.45
C ALA A 559 2.78 28.29 -40.87
N ALA A 560 2.36 27.31 -41.68
CA ALA A 560 1.48 26.23 -41.22
C ALA A 560 2.21 25.29 -40.25
N SER A 561 3.47 24.94 -40.55
CA SER A 561 4.31 24.11 -39.69
C SER A 561 4.82 24.86 -38.44
N GLN A 562 5.01 26.17 -38.51
CA GLN A 562 5.33 27.00 -37.34
C GLN A 562 4.20 26.99 -36.31
N ALA A 563 2.94 27.09 -36.75
CA ALA A 563 1.80 27.00 -35.86
C ALA A 563 1.75 25.65 -35.11
N PHE A 564 2.10 24.55 -35.79
CA PHE A 564 2.24 23.24 -35.16
C PHE A 564 3.37 23.21 -34.12
N ILE A 565 4.56 23.74 -34.44
CA ILE A 565 5.71 23.78 -33.53
C ILE A 565 5.41 24.62 -32.28
N ARG A 566 4.75 25.77 -32.42
CA ARG A 566 4.29 26.59 -31.29
C ARG A 566 3.28 25.86 -30.41
N GLY A 567 2.51 24.94 -30.99
CA GLY A 567 1.58 24.09 -30.26
C GLY A 567 2.23 22.90 -29.54
N LEU A 568 3.52 22.64 -29.77
CA LEU A 568 4.23 21.57 -29.06
C LEU A 568 4.46 21.93 -27.58
N PRO A 569 4.33 20.95 -26.67
CA PRO A 569 4.48 21.20 -25.25
C PRO A 569 5.89 21.66 -24.91
N ARG A 570 5.98 22.69 -24.07
CA ARG A 570 7.25 23.19 -23.53
C ARG A 570 7.53 22.56 -22.18
N ILE A 571 8.79 22.22 -21.94
CA ILE A 571 9.20 21.55 -20.70
C ILE A 571 9.77 22.61 -19.75
N LEU A 572 9.08 22.84 -18.63
CA LEU A 572 9.52 23.74 -17.58
C LEU A 572 9.63 22.96 -16.28
N PHE A 573 10.78 23.05 -15.63
CA PHE A 573 11.00 22.45 -14.32
C PHE A 573 10.78 23.51 -13.23
N ILE A 574 10.12 23.11 -12.16
CA ILE A 574 10.00 23.95 -10.96
C ILE A 574 11.39 24.07 -10.32
N GLU A 575 11.74 25.26 -9.84
CA GLU A 575 12.92 25.45 -9.01
C GLU A 575 12.62 25.07 -7.54
N PRO A 576 13.18 23.97 -7.04
CA PRO A 576 13.07 23.63 -5.63
C PRO A 576 14.03 24.45 -4.75
N MET A 577 13.73 24.51 -3.46
CA MET A 577 14.64 24.96 -2.40
C MET A 577 14.70 23.89 -1.32
N VAL A 578 15.76 23.87 -0.53
CA VAL A 578 15.85 23.04 0.69
C VAL A 578 15.81 23.98 1.90
N VAL A 579 15.00 23.64 2.89
CA VAL A 579 14.86 24.39 4.13
C VAL A 579 15.38 23.53 5.26
N GLU A 580 16.34 24.06 6.02
CA GLU A 580 16.80 23.47 7.28
C GLU A 580 15.95 24.05 8.42
N LEU A 581 15.36 23.18 9.21
CA LEU A 581 14.44 23.46 10.30
C LEU A 581 15.03 22.92 11.59
N ILE A 582 14.86 23.65 12.68
CA ILE A 582 15.11 23.14 14.03
C ILE A 582 13.75 22.87 14.67
N GLU A 583 13.57 21.68 15.23
CA GLU A 583 12.38 21.32 16.02
C GLU A 583 12.83 20.63 17.31
N ASN A 584 12.67 21.32 18.43
CA ASN A 584 13.09 20.89 19.77
C ASN A 584 14.58 20.47 19.81
N GLY A 585 15.45 21.25 19.16
CA GLY A 585 16.88 20.96 19.05
C GLY A 585 17.25 19.87 18.05
N VAL A 586 16.30 19.30 17.32
CA VAL A 586 16.53 18.33 16.25
C VAL A 586 16.51 19.03 14.89
N GLU A 587 17.60 18.89 14.14
CA GLU A 587 17.71 19.39 12.76
C GLU A 587 16.90 18.51 11.79
N LYS A 588 16.17 19.18 10.89
CA LYS A 588 15.34 18.56 9.84
C LYS A 588 15.41 19.36 8.56
N ASN A 589 15.47 18.67 7.42
CA ASN A 589 15.58 19.29 6.13
C ASN A 589 14.38 18.85 5.28
N ILE A 590 13.75 19.82 4.64
CA ILE A 590 12.64 19.58 3.73
C ILE A 590 12.94 20.25 2.40
N LEU A 591 12.60 19.58 1.30
CA LEU A 591 12.64 20.20 -0.02
C LEU A 591 11.30 20.86 -0.28
N ILE A 592 11.28 22.17 -0.48
CA ILE A 592 10.08 22.92 -0.84
C ILE A 592 10.06 23.27 -2.32
N GLU A 593 8.89 23.18 -2.95
CA GLU A 593 8.65 23.63 -4.31
C GLU A 593 7.21 24.15 -4.46
N ARG A 594 6.93 24.86 -5.56
CA ARG A 594 5.60 25.41 -5.79
C ARG A 594 4.56 24.30 -5.96
N TYR A 595 3.42 24.42 -5.27
CA TYR A 595 2.30 23.52 -5.52
C TYR A 595 1.69 23.87 -6.88
N LEU A 596 1.70 22.91 -7.80
CA LEU A 596 1.12 23.11 -9.12
C LEU A 596 -0.34 22.63 -9.11
N VAL A 597 -1.27 23.57 -9.22
CA VAL A 597 -2.71 23.29 -9.35
C VAL A 597 -3.05 23.16 -10.83
N GLY A 598 -3.53 21.99 -11.27
CA GLY A 598 -3.97 21.79 -12.66
C GLY A 598 -4.41 20.36 -12.97
N ASP A 599 -5.23 20.22 -14.02
CA ASP A 599 -5.53 18.94 -14.67
C ASP A 599 -4.36 18.57 -15.59
N TYR A 600 -3.46 17.71 -15.11
CA TYR A 600 -2.42 17.12 -15.95
C TYR A 600 -3.06 15.99 -16.75
N LYS A 601 -3.52 16.31 -17.97
CA LYS A 601 -4.05 15.33 -18.92
C LYS A 601 -2.95 14.52 -19.61
#